data_AF-A0A5B1QTF2-F1
#
_entry.id   AF-A0A5B1QTF2-F1
#
_cell.length_a   1.000
_cell.length_b   1.000
_cell.length_c   1.000
_cell.angle_alpha   90.00
_cell.angle_beta   90.00
_cell.angle_gamma   90.00
#
_symmetry.space_group_name_H-M   'P 1'
#
loop_
_entity.id
_entity.type
_entity.pdbx_description
1 polymer ?
#
loop_
_entity_poly.entity_id
_entity_poly.type
_entity_poly.pdbx_seq_one_letter_code
_entity_poly.pdbx_strand_id
1 'polypeptide(L)'
;RRRPSNDHDAQAMVIDSLRQQVQDLVSQVTALNGKLVKSYDRFSDLEDALHHLSALNTGLLVEKAQVTAELTRLMEKATDEAARRGQAESARAEIEQELDDLSAGLFDQANTMVAEARLARAMSERKAEDTERALKETEEVVGLMQKQMQALQEDKEESERRMEEMKARMGKGKWVDRTPSPAPAYSLSLLSSHQPYQEFLLFVAHLRSIRPTSPQMPAMTTLLPLPFLSRLLSEDTDPTVRLDLAPSLN
;
A
#
# COMPACT_ATOMS: atom_id res chain seq x y z
N ARG A 1 -134.48 -23.95 64.61
CA ARG A 1 -133.14 -24.10 65.19
C ARG A 1 -132.18 -24.39 64.04
N ARG A 2 -131.16 -23.53 63.85
CA ARG A 2 -130.15 -23.49 62.77
C ARG A 2 -129.73 -24.85 62.16
N ARG A 3 -129.50 -24.88 60.83
CA ARG A 3 -128.26 -25.41 60.22
C ARG A 3 -127.88 -24.63 58.94
N PRO A 4 -127.11 -23.54 59.06
CA PRO A 4 -126.43 -22.84 57.95
C PRO A 4 -125.17 -23.60 57.47
N SER A 5 -125.18 -24.94 57.41
CA SER A 5 -123.98 -25.74 57.15
C SER A 5 -123.71 -26.00 55.67
N ASN A 6 -124.72 -26.35 54.87
CA ASN A 6 -124.49 -26.87 53.52
C ASN A 6 -124.02 -25.81 52.51
N ASP A 7 -124.52 -24.57 52.59
CA ASP A 7 -124.03 -23.49 51.72
C ASP A 7 -122.61 -23.06 52.09
N HIS A 8 -122.25 -23.18 53.39
CA HIS A 8 -120.92 -22.85 53.87
C HIS A 8 -119.87 -23.87 53.39
N ASP A 9 -120.25 -25.15 53.32
CA ASP A 9 -119.42 -26.24 52.81
C ASP A 9 -119.24 -26.15 51.28
N ALA A 10 -120.29 -25.83 50.52
CA ALA A 10 -120.19 -25.64 49.07
C ALA A 10 -119.32 -24.42 48.71
N GLN A 11 -119.47 -23.32 49.45
CA GLN A 11 -118.60 -22.15 49.31
C GLN A 11 -117.15 -22.47 49.68
N ALA A 12 -116.91 -23.27 50.73
CA ALA A 12 -115.57 -23.71 51.10
C ALA A 12 -114.90 -24.55 50.00
N MET A 13 -115.62 -25.49 49.38
CA MET A 13 -115.07 -26.30 48.28
C MET A 13 -114.72 -25.47 47.04
N VAL A 14 -115.52 -24.46 46.70
CA VAL A 14 -115.22 -23.53 45.58
C VAL A 14 -114.01 -22.66 45.90
N ILE A 15 -113.92 -22.17 47.14
CA ILE A 15 -112.76 -21.41 47.62
C ILE A 15 -111.50 -22.28 47.56
N ASP A 16 -111.58 -23.54 47.97
CA ASP A 16 -110.44 -24.48 47.93
C ASP A 16 -110.02 -24.82 46.50
N SER A 17 -110.98 -25.01 45.58
CA SER A 17 -110.68 -25.20 44.15
C SER A 17 -110.02 -23.97 43.52
N LEU A 18 -110.50 -22.76 43.82
CA LEU A 18 -109.89 -21.52 43.35
C LEU A 18 -108.50 -21.32 43.95
N ARG A 19 -108.30 -21.66 45.23
CA ARG A 19 -106.99 -21.65 45.88
C ARG A 19 -106.02 -22.61 45.21
N GLN A 20 -106.45 -23.83 44.89
CA GLN A 20 -105.63 -24.81 44.17
C GLN A 20 -105.26 -24.30 42.77
N GLN A 21 -106.22 -23.77 42.02
CA GLN A 21 -105.94 -23.20 40.68
C GLN A 21 -104.99 -22.01 40.75
N VAL A 22 -105.14 -21.12 41.74
CA VAL A 22 -104.20 -20.01 41.98
C VAL A 22 -102.82 -20.55 42.34
N GLN A 23 -102.72 -21.58 43.16
CA GLN A 23 -101.44 -22.21 43.54
C GLN A 23 -100.74 -22.88 42.35
N ASP A 24 -101.49 -23.58 41.50
CA ASP A 24 -100.97 -24.20 40.28
C ASP A 24 -100.53 -23.14 39.28
N LEU A 25 -101.30 -22.06 39.13
CA LEU A 25 -100.94 -20.94 38.25
C LEU A 25 -99.68 -20.23 38.75
N VAL A 26 -99.56 -19.99 40.06
CA VAL A 26 -98.34 -19.42 40.67
C VAL A 26 -97.13 -20.34 40.44
N SER A 27 -97.31 -21.65 40.57
CA SER A 27 -96.25 -22.63 40.31
C SER A 27 -95.82 -22.63 38.84
N GLN A 28 -96.79 -22.54 37.92
CA GLN A 28 -96.51 -22.44 36.48
C GLN A 28 -95.80 -21.14 36.12
N VAL A 29 -96.25 -19.99 36.64
CA VAL A 29 -95.61 -18.68 36.43
C VAL A 29 -94.19 -18.70 36.98
N THR A 30 -93.96 -19.28 38.17
CA THR A 30 -92.62 -19.41 38.75
C THR A 30 -91.72 -20.29 37.88
N ALA A 31 -92.23 -21.41 37.36
CA ALA A 31 -91.49 -22.29 36.47
C ALA A 31 -91.17 -21.62 35.12
N LEU A 32 -92.11 -20.87 34.55
CA LEU A 32 -91.91 -20.12 33.31
C LEU A 32 -90.91 -18.98 33.50
N ASN A 33 -91.00 -18.23 34.59
CA ASN A 33 -90.00 -17.22 34.93
C ASN A 33 -88.61 -17.83 35.09
N GLY A 34 -88.51 -19.00 35.73
CA GLY A 34 -87.23 -19.73 35.82
C GLY A 34 -86.68 -20.15 34.46
N LYS A 35 -87.53 -20.51 33.49
CA LYS A 35 -87.12 -20.79 32.11
C LYS A 35 -86.69 -19.52 31.37
N LEU A 36 -87.38 -18.41 31.59
CA LEU A 36 -87.06 -17.13 30.99
C LEU A 36 -85.70 -16.62 31.46
N VAL A 37 -85.43 -16.69 32.77
CA VAL A 37 -84.12 -16.34 33.34
C VAL A 37 -83.01 -17.17 32.71
N LYS A 38 -83.17 -18.51 32.66
CA LYS A 38 -82.19 -19.39 32.00
C LYS A 38 -81.99 -19.06 30.51
N SER A 39 -83.06 -18.67 29.83
CA SER A 39 -82.97 -18.23 28.43
C SER A 39 -82.21 -16.92 28.29
N TYR A 40 -82.37 -16.00 29.25
CA TYR A 40 -81.67 -14.72 29.26
C TYR A 40 -80.18 -14.90 29.55
N ASP A 41 -79.83 -15.75 30.52
CA ASP A 41 -78.43 -16.10 30.80
C ASP A 41 -77.75 -16.71 29.57
N ARG A 42 -78.41 -17.68 28.94
CA ARG A 42 -77.89 -18.31 27.70
C ARG A 42 -77.77 -17.32 26.55
N PHE A 43 -78.71 -16.36 26.44
CA PHE A 43 -78.66 -15.34 25.41
C PHE A 43 -77.48 -14.40 25.65
N SER A 44 -77.25 -13.97 26.89
CA SER A 44 -76.08 -13.17 27.28
C SER A 44 -74.77 -13.89 26.94
N ASP A 45 -74.64 -15.16 27.28
CA ASP A 45 -73.43 -15.95 26.95
C ASP A 45 -73.18 -16.03 25.43
N LEU A 46 -74.25 -16.13 24.64
CA LEU A 46 -74.16 -16.16 23.18
C LEU A 46 -73.82 -14.80 22.59
N GLU A 47 -74.37 -13.71 23.13
CA GLU A 47 -74.02 -12.35 22.73
C GLU A 47 -72.53 -12.07 23.01
N ASP A 48 -72.03 -12.46 24.18
CA ASP A 48 -70.61 -12.32 24.53
C ASP A 48 -69.69 -13.11 23.59
N ALA A 49 -70.05 -14.37 23.27
CA ALA A 49 -69.32 -15.18 22.31
C ALA A 49 -69.33 -14.58 20.90
N LEU A 50 -70.47 -14.01 20.48
CA LEU A 50 -70.60 -13.33 19.18
C LEU A 50 -69.75 -12.05 19.14
N HIS A 51 -69.74 -11.26 20.22
CA HIS A 51 -68.90 -10.08 20.32
C HIS A 51 -67.41 -10.44 20.28
N HIS A 52 -66.99 -11.50 20.98
CA HIS A 52 -65.62 -11.99 20.94
C HIS A 52 -65.22 -12.45 19.53
N LEU A 53 -66.07 -13.24 18.85
CA LEU A 53 -65.81 -13.69 17.49
C LEU A 53 -65.79 -12.51 16.50
N SER A 54 -66.70 -11.55 16.65
CA SER A 54 -66.73 -10.34 15.84
C SER A 54 -65.46 -9.53 16.04
N ALA A 55 -64.95 -9.39 17.26
CA ALA A 55 -63.72 -8.66 17.55
C ALA A 55 -62.45 -9.37 17.02
N LEU A 56 -62.44 -10.70 16.97
CA LEU A 56 -61.41 -11.46 16.24
C LEU A 56 -61.51 -11.22 14.72
N ASN A 57 -62.72 -11.27 14.16
CA ASN A 57 -62.92 -11.14 12.72
C ASN A 57 -62.70 -9.70 12.20
N THR A 58 -63.00 -8.69 13.02
CA THR A 58 -62.66 -7.29 12.71
C THR A 58 -61.19 -6.97 12.96
N GLY A 59 -60.39 -7.92 13.46
CA GLY A 59 -58.97 -7.77 13.70
C GLY A 59 -58.61 -6.90 14.90
N LEU A 60 -59.59 -6.56 15.75
CA LEU A 60 -59.36 -5.81 16.99
C LEU A 60 -58.66 -6.69 18.05
N LEU A 61 -58.99 -7.99 18.07
CA LEU A 61 -58.34 -8.99 18.88
C LEU A 61 -57.49 -9.88 17.98
N VAL A 62 -56.20 -9.98 18.26
CA VAL A 62 -55.29 -10.91 17.60
C VAL A 62 -54.99 -12.04 18.57
N GLU A 63 -54.91 -13.27 18.07
CA GLU A 63 -54.55 -14.41 18.90
C GLU A 63 -53.17 -14.19 19.53
N LYS A 64 -53.08 -14.36 20.85
CA LYS A 64 -51.83 -14.26 21.59
C LYS A 64 -50.72 -15.10 20.94
N ALA A 65 -51.07 -16.28 20.42
CA ALA A 65 -50.16 -17.17 19.70
C ALA A 65 -49.54 -16.52 18.45
N GLN A 66 -50.33 -15.78 17.68
CA GLN A 66 -49.85 -15.09 16.47
C GLN A 66 -48.94 -13.92 16.83
N VAL A 67 -49.29 -13.13 17.86
CA VAL A 67 -48.42 -12.04 18.35
C VAL A 67 -47.10 -12.59 18.87
N THR A 68 -47.13 -13.69 19.63
CA THR A 68 -45.90 -14.32 20.11
C THR A 68 -45.03 -14.86 18.98
N ALA A 69 -45.64 -15.45 17.93
CA ALA A 69 -44.92 -15.96 16.77
C ALA A 69 -44.24 -14.83 15.98
N GLU A 70 -44.97 -13.73 15.71
CA GLU A 70 -44.40 -12.56 15.02
C GLU A 70 -43.32 -11.88 15.85
N LEU A 71 -43.49 -11.79 17.18
CA LEU A 71 -42.45 -11.26 18.06
C LEU A 71 -41.19 -12.11 18.00
N THR A 72 -41.30 -13.44 18.10
CA THR A 72 -40.13 -14.34 17.99
C THR A 72 -39.44 -14.21 16.63
N ARG A 73 -40.20 -14.10 15.54
CA ARG A 73 -39.68 -13.91 14.18
C ARG A 73 -38.96 -12.56 14.02
N LEU A 74 -39.50 -11.49 14.58
CA LEU A 74 -38.85 -10.17 14.55
C LEU A 74 -37.59 -10.15 15.41
N MET A 75 -37.62 -10.81 16.57
CA MET A 75 -36.43 -10.95 17.42
C MET A 75 -35.33 -11.72 16.68
N GLU A 76 -35.64 -12.85 16.05
CA GLU A 76 -34.68 -13.63 15.25
C GLU A 76 -34.09 -12.78 14.11
N LYS A 77 -34.92 -12.06 13.36
CA LYS A 77 -34.43 -11.15 12.32
C LYS A 77 -33.54 -10.04 12.87
N ALA A 78 -33.89 -9.47 14.02
CA ALA A 78 -33.10 -8.43 14.67
C ALA A 78 -31.76 -8.98 15.17
N THR A 79 -31.72 -10.21 15.70
CA THR A 79 -30.47 -10.84 16.12
C THR A 79 -29.58 -11.19 14.94
N ASP A 80 -30.15 -11.71 13.85
CA ASP A 80 -29.39 -12.01 12.63
C ASP A 80 -28.82 -10.74 12.00
N GLU A 81 -29.60 -9.66 11.95
CA GLU A 81 -29.14 -8.38 11.44
C GLU A 81 -28.04 -7.79 12.33
N ALA A 82 -28.17 -7.87 13.65
CA ALA A 82 -27.12 -7.45 14.58
C ALA A 82 -25.83 -8.27 14.41
N ALA A 83 -25.94 -9.58 14.20
CA ALA A 83 -24.79 -10.45 13.96
C ALA A 83 -24.08 -10.11 12.64
N ARG A 84 -24.85 -9.94 11.55
CA ARG A 84 -24.30 -9.55 10.24
C ARG A 84 -23.66 -8.18 10.28
N ARG A 85 -24.29 -7.22 10.97
CA ARG A 85 -23.74 -5.89 11.18
C ARG A 85 -22.43 -5.95 11.96
N GLY A 86 -22.37 -6.75 13.03
CA GLY A 86 -21.14 -6.96 13.80
C GLY A 86 -20.00 -7.53 12.95
N GLN A 87 -20.29 -8.49 12.07
CA GLN A 87 -19.30 -9.03 11.12
C GLN A 87 -18.82 -7.97 10.12
N ALA A 88 -19.74 -7.18 9.57
CA ALA A 88 -19.40 -6.10 8.64
C ALA A 88 -18.57 -4.99 9.31
N GLU A 89 -18.90 -4.62 10.55
CA GLU A 89 -18.15 -3.65 11.34
C GLU A 89 -16.74 -4.18 11.69
N SER A 90 -16.61 -5.47 12.03
CA SER A 90 -15.31 -6.09 12.28
C SER A 90 -14.44 -6.12 11.02
N ALA A 91 -14.99 -6.53 9.87
CA ALA A 91 -14.26 -6.56 8.60
C ALA A 91 -13.86 -5.14 8.16
N ARG A 92 -14.72 -4.15 8.40
CA ARG A 92 -14.40 -2.74 8.14
C ARG A 92 -13.25 -2.25 9.02
N ALA A 93 -13.25 -2.58 10.31
CA ALA A 93 -12.17 -2.21 11.22
C ALA A 93 -10.83 -2.85 10.81
N GLU A 94 -10.85 -4.10 10.34
CA GLU A 94 -9.66 -4.78 9.82
C GLU A 94 -9.11 -4.07 8.56
N ILE A 95 -9.98 -3.72 7.61
CA ILE A 95 -9.59 -2.97 6.40
C ILE A 95 -9.06 -1.57 6.76
N GLU A 96 -9.68 -0.87 7.72
CA GLU A 96 -9.20 0.44 8.19
C GLU A 96 -7.80 0.32 8.81
N GLN A 97 -7.55 -0.73 9.60
CA GLN A 97 -6.23 -1.00 10.15
C GLN A 97 -5.19 -1.30 9.06
N GLU A 98 -5.52 -2.16 8.09
CA GLU A 98 -4.61 -2.46 6.97
C GLU A 98 -4.30 -1.23 6.11
N LEU A 99 -5.29 -0.36 5.91
CA LEU A 99 -5.10 0.92 5.21
C LEU A 99 -4.19 1.86 6.00
N ASP A 100 -4.37 1.95 7.31
CA ASP A 100 -3.52 2.77 8.18
C ASP A 100 -2.07 2.26 8.14
N ASP A 101 -1.86 0.95 8.29
CA ASP A 101 -0.54 0.32 8.25
C ASP A 101 0.14 0.52 6.89
N LEU A 102 -0.59 0.33 5.78
CA LEU A 102 -0.09 0.60 4.44
C LEU A 102 0.25 2.08 4.24
N SER A 103 -0.60 2.98 4.74
CA SER A 103 -0.39 4.42 4.63
C SER A 103 0.88 4.84 5.37
N ALA A 104 1.08 4.34 6.60
CA ALA A 104 2.28 4.58 7.39
C ALA A 104 3.53 4.10 6.64
N GLY A 105 3.50 2.88 6.11
CA GLY A 105 4.61 2.33 5.32
C GLY A 105 4.93 3.14 4.05
N LEU A 106 3.91 3.56 3.30
CA LEU A 106 4.09 4.40 2.10
C LEU A 106 4.66 5.78 2.44
N PHE A 107 4.20 6.40 3.54
CA PHE A 107 4.75 7.67 3.99
C PHE A 107 6.21 7.54 4.44
N ASP A 108 6.56 6.49 5.18
CA ASP A 108 7.93 6.25 5.62
C ASP A 108 8.88 5.97 4.45
N GLN A 109 8.43 5.18 3.47
CA GLN A 109 9.20 4.93 2.25
C GLN A 109 9.39 6.22 1.44
N ALA A 110 8.34 7.02 1.27
CA ALA A 110 8.43 8.30 0.58
C ALA A 110 9.38 9.26 1.30
N ASN A 111 9.29 9.33 2.64
CA ASN A 111 10.19 10.16 3.45
C ASN A 111 11.65 9.73 3.30
N THR A 112 11.92 8.42 3.31
CA THR A 112 13.26 7.86 3.09
C THR A 112 13.77 8.23 1.70
N MET A 113 12.98 8.02 0.66
CA MET A 113 13.37 8.34 -0.72
C MET A 113 13.64 9.84 -0.91
N VAL A 114 12.84 10.70 -0.28
CA VAL A 114 13.06 12.16 -0.32
C VAL A 114 14.32 12.54 0.46
N ALA A 115 14.59 11.91 1.60
CA ALA A 115 15.80 12.15 2.37
C ALA A 115 17.06 11.73 1.58
N GLU A 116 17.03 10.55 0.96
CA GLU A 116 18.10 10.06 0.09
C GLU A 116 18.34 11.00 -1.08
N ALA A 117 17.28 11.44 -1.77
CA ALA A 117 17.40 12.39 -2.89
C ALA A 117 17.99 13.74 -2.44
N ARG A 118 17.60 14.24 -1.25
CA ARG A 118 18.17 15.46 -0.68
C ARG A 118 19.65 15.29 -0.35
N LEU A 119 20.04 14.16 0.24
CA LEU A 119 21.44 13.86 0.54
C LEU A 119 22.27 13.72 -0.74
N ALA A 120 21.78 12.98 -1.74
CA ALA A 120 22.45 12.82 -3.03
C ALA A 120 22.65 14.17 -3.73
N ARG A 121 21.63 15.04 -3.71
CA ARG A 121 21.72 16.39 -4.25
C ARG A 121 22.77 17.23 -3.51
N ALA A 122 22.76 17.23 -2.18
CA ALA A 122 23.74 17.96 -1.38
C ALA A 122 25.18 17.46 -1.61
N MET A 123 25.38 16.15 -1.78
CA MET A 123 26.69 15.57 -2.09
C MET A 123 27.15 15.95 -3.51
N SER A 124 26.25 15.92 -4.49
CA SER A 124 26.55 16.36 -5.86
C SER A 124 26.91 17.84 -5.90
N GLU A 125 26.18 18.67 -5.17
CA GLU A 125 26.42 20.12 -5.10
C GLU A 125 27.78 20.42 -4.46
N ARG A 126 28.13 19.76 -3.35
CA ARG A 126 29.47 19.88 -2.75
C ARG A 126 30.58 19.46 -3.71
N LYS A 127 30.42 18.33 -4.41
CA LYS A 127 31.42 17.87 -5.38
C LYS A 127 31.57 18.86 -6.53
N ALA A 128 30.45 19.44 -7.00
CA ALA A 128 30.49 20.48 -8.03
C ALA A 128 31.27 21.71 -7.54
N GLU A 129 30.98 22.21 -6.34
CA GLU A 129 31.71 23.32 -5.72
C GLU A 129 33.22 23.03 -5.59
N ASP A 130 33.59 21.82 -5.15
CA ASP A 130 35.00 21.45 -5.00
C ASP A 130 35.71 21.39 -6.36
N THR A 131 35.06 20.83 -7.40
CA THR A 131 35.61 20.84 -8.75
C THR A 131 35.69 22.23 -9.35
N GLU A 132 34.74 23.12 -9.05
CA GLU A 132 34.76 24.51 -9.50
C GLU A 132 35.91 25.28 -8.85
N ARG A 133 36.14 25.09 -7.54
CA ARG A 133 37.30 25.68 -6.85
C ARG A 133 38.62 25.17 -7.43
N ALA A 134 38.75 23.86 -7.63
CA ALA A 134 39.94 23.29 -8.24
C ALA A 134 40.18 23.81 -9.66
N LEU A 135 39.12 23.94 -10.47
CA LEU A 135 39.22 24.53 -11.82
C LEU A 135 39.70 25.98 -11.74
N LYS A 136 39.11 26.80 -10.87
CA LYS A 136 39.54 28.19 -10.70
C LYS A 136 41.00 28.30 -10.29
N GLU A 137 41.48 27.47 -9.36
CA GLU A 137 42.89 27.43 -8.98
C GLU A 137 43.79 27.05 -10.17
N THR A 138 43.39 26.07 -10.98
CA THR A 138 44.15 25.71 -12.19
C THR A 138 44.13 26.80 -13.26
N GLU A 139 43.00 27.49 -13.44
CA GLU A 139 42.88 28.63 -14.36
C GLU A 139 43.79 29.78 -13.95
N GLU A 140 43.88 30.07 -12.65
CA GLU A 140 44.80 31.08 -12.11
C GLU A 140 46.27 30.70 -12.38
N VAL A 141 46.66 29.43 -12.15
CA VAL A 141 48.01 28.93 -12.43
C VAL A 141 48.34 28.97 -13.93
N VAL A 142 47.41 28.55 -14.80
CA VAL A 142 47.60 28.61 -16.26
C VAL A 142 47.71 30.06 -16.73
N GLY A 143 46.90 30.97 -16.17
CA GLY A 143 47.00 32.40 -16.46
C GLY A 143 48.35 33.00 -16.06
N LEU A 144 48.92 32.57 -14.93
CA LEU A 144 50.30 32.93 -14.55
C LEU A 144 51.35 32.36 -15.51
N MET A 145 51.22 31.07 -15.86
CA MET A 145 52.14 30.41 -16.79
C MET A 145 52.10 31.02 -18.19
N GLN A 146 50.92 31.42 -18.68
CA GLN A 146 50.75 32.13 -19.95
C GLN A 146 51.44 33.50 -19.92
N LYS A 147 51.30 34.26 -18.84
CA LYS A 147 52.03 35.53 -18.66
C LYS A 147 53.55 35.32 -18.63
N GLN A 148 54.02 34.28 -17.94
CA GLN A 148 55.45 33.97 -17.89
C GLN A 148 56.00 33.56 -19.27
N MET A 149 55.25 32.75 -20.04
CA MET A 149 55.64 32.40 -21.41
C MET A 149 55.66 33.63 -22.33
N GLN A 150 54.69 34.53 -22.20
CA GLN A 150 54.67 35.76 -22.97
C GLN A 150 55.89 36.64 -22.66
N ALA A 151 56.23 36.82 -21.37
CA ALA A 151 57.43 37.55 -20.98
C ALA A 151 58.71 36.88 -21.51
N LEU A 152 58.81 35.55 -21.44
CA LEU A 152 59.94 34.81 -22.01
C LEU A 152 60.01 34.91 -23.54
N GLN A 153 58.86 34.95 -24.23
CA GLN A 153 58.81 35.17 -25.68
C GLN A 153 59.28 36.58 -26.04
N GLU A 154 58.80 37.60 -25.33
CA GLU A 154 59.23 38.99 -25.52
C GLU A 154 60.74 39.15 -25.27
N ASP A 155 61.27 38.58 -24.18
CA ASP A 155 62.70 38.55 -23.89
C ASP A 155 63.49 37.81 -24.98
N LYS A 156 62.95 36.68 -25.47
CA LYS A 156 63.56 35.91 -26.56
C LYS A 156 63.61 36.73 -27.85
N GLU A 157 62.51 37.36 -28.24
CA GLU A 157 62.44 38.24 -29.42
C GLU A 157 63.39 39.42 -29.29
N GLU A 158 63.50 40.03 -28.10
CA GLU A 158 64.46 41.09 -27.85
C GLU A 158 65.90 40.57 -27.97
N SER A 159 66.20 39.39 -27.44
CA SER A 159 67.50 38.75 -27.56
C SER A 159 67.85 38.40 -29.01
N GLU A 160 66.89 37.90 -29.79
CA GLU A 160 67.03 37.59 -31.21
C GLU A 160 67.26 38.85 -32.02
N ARG A 161 66.51 39.92 -31.74
CA ARG A 161 66.71 41.23 -32.36
C ARG A 161 68.09 41.78 -32.04
N ARG A 162 68.54 41.70 -30.77
CA ARG A 162 69.90 42.09 -30.36
C ARG A 162 70.97 41.24 -31.05
N MET A 163 70.76 39.93 -31.20
CA MET A 163 71.66 39.04 -31.94
C MET A 163 71.73 39.40 -33.42
N GLU A 164 70.59 39.70 -34.05
CA GLU A 164 70.55 40.06 -35.47
C GLU A 164 71.15 41.46 -35.71
N GLU A 165 70.93 42.41 -34.80
CA GLU A 165 71.63 43.71 -34.78
C GLU A 165 73.14 43.53 -34.59
N MET A 166 73.58 42.65 -33.69
CA MET A 166 75.00 42.32 -33.50
C MET A 166 75.60 41.67 -34.74
N LYS A 167 74.88 40.74 -35.37
CA LYS A 167 75.25 40.09 -36.63
C LYS A 167 75.31 41.08 -37.79
N ALA A 168 74.41 42.06 -37.83
CA ALA A 168 74.43 43.16 -38.80
C ALA A 168 75.61 44.13 -38.57
N ARG A 169 75.94 44.45 -37.31
CA ARG A 169 77.15 45.23 -36.96
C ARG A 169 78.44 44.47 -37.28
N MET A 170 78.44 43.15 -37.18
CA MET A 170 79.57 42.26 -37.51
C MET A 170 79.58 41.84 -39.00
N GLY A 171 79.21 42.77 -39.89
CA GLY A 171 79.07 42.54 -41.31
C GLY A 171 80.27 41.79 -41.95
N LYS A 172 79.93 40.73 -42.69
CA LYS A 172 80.80 39.90 -43.56
C LYS A 172 81.92 39.08 -42.90
N GLY A 173 81.89 38.87 -41.57
CA GLY A 173 82.60 37.74 -40.98
C GLY A 173 81.82 36.45 -41.27
N LYS A 174 82.44 35.43 -41.86
CA LYS A 174 81.84 34.10 -42.03
C LYS A 174 81.39 33.58 -40.66
N TRP A 175 80.11 33.73 -40.35
CA TRP A 175 79.47 33.01 -39.27
C TRP A 175 79.44 31.54 -39.68
N VAL A 176 80.37 30.78 -39.11
CA VAL A 176 80.35 29.33 -39.18
C VAL A 176 79.23 28.90 -38.26
N ASP A 177 78.09 28.59 -38.86
CA ASP A 177 77.01 27.89 -38.19
C ASP A 177 77.57 26.51 -37.85
N ARG A 178 78.06 26.36 -36.62
CA ARG A 178 78.54 25.09 -36.11
C ARG A 178 77.27 24.31 -35.81
N THR A 179 76.69 23.73 -36.87
CA THR A 179 75.67 22.69 -36.76
C THR A 179 76.14 21.75 -35.66
N PRO A 180 75.45 21.68 -34.51
CA PRO A 180 75.80 20.67 -33.53
C PRO A 180 75.67 19.34 -34.26
N SER A 181 76.76 18.58 -34.24
CA SER A 181 76.81 17.18 -34.65
C SER A 181 75.47 16.53 -34.29
N PRO A 182 74.82 15.75 -35.18
CA PRO A 182 73.63 15.02 -34.78
C PRO A 182 74.04 14.14 -33.60
N ALA A 183 73.64 14.56 -32.40
CA ALA A 183 73.60 13.67 -31.26
C ALA A 183 72.77 12.47 -31.72
N PRO A 184 73.14 11.24 -31.35
CA PRO A 184 72.37 10.07 -31.75
C PRO A 184 70.93 10.38 -31.41
N ALA A 185 70.05 10.28 -32.41
CA ALA A 185 68.63 10.43 -32.22
C ALA A 185 68.25 9.37 -31.17
N TYR A 186 68.19 9.77 -29.91
CA TYR A 186 67.45 9.03 -28.92
C TYR A 186 66.01 9.13 -29.44
N SER A 187 65.57 8.09 -30.13
CA SER A 187 64.15 7.84 -30.29
C SER A 187 63.60 7.89 -28.88
N LEU A 188 62.93 8.97 -28.53
CA LEU A 188 62.17 9.06 -27.30
C LEU A 188 61.03 8.06 -27.46
N SER A 189 61.30 6.79 -27.13
CA SER A 189 60.23 5.84 -26.90
C SER A 189 59.57 6.32 -25.61
N LEU A 190 58.29 6.68 -25.66
CA LEU A 190 57.52 6.79 -24.44
C LEU A 190 57.56 5.42 -23.75
N LEU A 191 58.39 5.29 -22.72
CA LEU A 191 58.26 4.18 -21.79
C LEU A 191 56.99 4.47 -20.99
N SER A 192 55.88 3.88 -21.40
CA SER A 192 54.71 3.77 -20.55
C SER A 192 55.07 2.85 -19.37
N SER A 193 55.63 3.43 -18.31
CA SER A 193 55.94 2.75 -17.04
C SER A 193 54.70 2.55 -16.17
N HIS A 194 53.50 2.76 -16.72
CA HIS A 194 52.25 2.59 -16.00
C HIS A 194 52.02 1.11 -15.69
N GLN A 195 51.82 0.78 -14.41
CA GLN A 195 51.69 -0.60 -13.94
C GLN A 195 50.56 -1.37 -14.68
N PRO A 196 49.36 -0.80 -14.92
CA PRO A 196 48.33 -1.43 -15.76
C PRO A 196 48.78 -1.79 -17.18
N TYR A 197 49.66 -0.98 -17.79
CA TYR A 197 50.18 -1.27 -19.12
C TYR A 197 51.21 -2.41 -19.11
N GLN A 198 52.04 -2.49 -18.07
CA GLN A 198 52.96 -3.62 -17.89
C GLN A 198 52.21 -4.94 -17.68
N GLU A 199 51.14 -4.91 -16.87
CA GLU A 199 50.29 -6.09 -16.64
C GLU A 199 49.55 -6.52 -17.91
N PHE A 200 49.10 -5.56 -18.74
CA PHE A 200 48.54 -5.84 -20.07
C PHE A 200 49.56 -6.53 -20.98
N LEU A 201 50.80 -6.06 -21.03
CA LEU A 201 51.85 -6.69 -21.83
C LEU A 201 52.15 -8.13 -21.38
N LEU A 202 52.18 -8.37 -20.07
CA LEU A 202 52.35 -9.72 -19.50
C LEU A 202 51.16 -10.63 -19.84
N PHE A 203 49.93 -10.10 -19.78
CA PHE A 203 48.72 -10.82 -20.19
C PHE A 203 48.77 -11.23 -21.67
N VAL A 204 49.14 -10.31 -22.56
CA VAL A 204 49.28 -10.59 -23.99
C VAL A 204 50.40 -11.60 -24.26
N ALA A 205 51.52 -11.53 -23.54
CA ALA A 205 52.60 -12.50 -23.63
C ALA A 205 52.14 -13.92 -23.21
N HIS A 206 51.33 -14.01 -22.16
CA HIS A 206 50.73 -15.27 -21.68
C HIS A 206 49.75 -15.86 -22.71
N LEU A 207 48.88 -15.06 -23.31
CA LEU A 207 47.99 -15.54 -24.38
C LEU A 207 48.77 -16.03 -25.60
N ARG A 208 49.87 -15.36 -25.94
CA ARG A 208 50.75 -15.76 -27.06
C ARG A 208 51.51 -17.05 -26.77
N SER A 209 51.81 -17.38 -25.51
CA SER A 209 52.50 -18.62 -25.14
C SER A 209 51.57 -19.84 -25.08
N ILE A 210 50.26 -19.63 -24.88
CA ILE A 210 49.26 -20.71 -24.84
C ILE A 210 48.77 -21.09 -26.24
N ARG A 211 48.70 -20.13 -27.17
CA ARG A 211 48.23 -20.32 -28.55
C ARG A 211 48.94 -21.44 -29.36
N PRO A 212 50.25 -21.70 -29.21
CA PRO A 212 50.93 -22.76 -29.95
C PRO A 212 50.65 -24.16 -29.39
N THR A 213 50.24 -24.26 -28.14
CA THR A 213 50.19 -25.51 -27.36
C THR A 213 48.82 -26.19 -27.40
N SER A 214 47.77 -25.46 -27.81
CA SER A 214 46.40 -25.95 -27.87
C SER A 214 45.60 -25.21 -28.95
N PRO A 215 44.90 -25.92 -29.86
CA PRO A 215 43.94 -25.30 -30.79
C PRO A 215 42.62 -24.92 -30.10
N GLN A 216 42.40 -25.31 -28.85
CA GLN A 216 41.23 -24.97 -28.06
C GLN A 216 41.46 -23.65 -27.29
N MET A 217 40.43 -22.80 -27.25
CA MET A 217 40.45 -21.55 -26.50
C MET A 217 40.70 -21.83 -25.01
N PRO A 218 41.65 -21.12 -24.35
CA PRO A 218 41.90 -21.30 -22.92
C PRO A 218 40.64 -21.00 -22.11
N ALA A 219 40.36 -21.82 -21.10
CA ALA A 219 39.19 -21.67 -20.25
C ALA A 219 39.24 -20.33 -19.49
N MET A 220 38.13 -19.58 -19.50
CA MET A 220 38.05 -18.25 -18.89
C MET A 220 38.44 -18.23 -17.41
N THR A 221 38.15 -19.30 -16.67
CA THR A 221 38.53 -19.49 -15.26
C THR A 221 40.04 -19.39 -15.01
N THR A 222 40.87 -19.72 -16.02
CA THR A 222 42.34 -19.62 -15.93
C THR A 222 42.86 -18.21 -16.22
N LEU A 223 42.06 -17.37 -16.88
CA LEU A 223 42.44 -16.01 -17.27
C LEU A 223 41.99 -14.96 -16.24
N LEU A 224 40.87 -15.18 -15.54
CA LEU A 224 40.37 -14.33 -14.45
C LEU A 224 41.39 -14.00 -13.34
N PRO A 225 42.21 -14.94 -12.83
CA PRO A 225 43.16 -14.65 -11.75
C PRO A 225 44.41 -13.88 -12.22
N LEU A 226 44.55 -13.59 -13.52
CA LEU A 226 45.68 -12.82 -14.03
C LEU A 226 45.60 -11.36 -13.55
N PRO A 227 46.74 -10.74 -13.18
CA PRO A 227 46.77 -9.45 -12.48
C PRO A 227 46.03 -8.35 -13.25
N PHE A 228 46.14 -8.34 -14.58
CA PHE A 228 45.45 -7.39 -15.45
C PHE A 228 43.92 -7.50 -15.35
N LEU A 229 43.35 -8.71 -15.46
CA LEU A 229 41.91 -8.93 -15.43
C LEU A 229 41.33 -8.83 -14.00
N SER A 230 42.09 -9.28 -13.01
CA SER A 230 41.72 -9.10 -11.60
C SER A 230 41.62 -7.62 -11.23
N ARG A 231 42.57 -6.81 -11.69
CA ARG A 231 42.55 -5.36 -11.45
C ARG A 231 41.37 -4.70 -12.15
N LEU A 232 41.13 -5.03 -13.42
CA LEU A 232 39.95 -4.54 -14.16
C LEU A 232 38.65 -4.85 -13.42
N LEU A 233 38.50 -6.05 -12.87
CA LEU A 233 37.29 -6.44 -12.13
C LEU A 233 37.14 -5.70 -10.79
N SER A 234 38.23 -5.36 -10.12
CA SER A 234 38.20 -4.70 -8.81
C SER A 234 38.18 -3.17 -8.87
N GLU A 235 38.80 -2.57 -9.88
CA GLU A 235 38.95 -1.11 -10.01
C GLU A 235 37.89 -0.46 -10.92
N ASP A 236 37.09 -1.23 -11.67
CA ASP A 236 36.02 -0.67 -12.51
C ASP A 236 34.89 -0.09 -11.65
N THR A 237 34.57 1.18 -11.89
CA THR A 237 33.42 1.85 -11.25
C THR A 237 32.11 1.59 -12.01
N ASP A 238 32.21 1.14 -13.27
CA ASP A 238 31.12 0.66 -14.13
C ASP A 238 31.67 -0.53 -14.95
N PRO A 239 31.29 -1.79 -14.65
CA PRO A 239 31.95 -2.96 -15.24
C PRO A 239 31.69 -3.03 -16.74
N THR A 240 32.66 -2.57 -17.53
CA THR A 240 32.60 -2.62 -19.00
C THR A 240 32.76 -4.08 -19.49
N VAL A 241 33.34 -4.93 -18.64
CA VAL A 241 33.56 -6.35 -18.90
C VAL A 241 32.62 -7.18 -18.01
N ARG A 242 31.41 -7.47 -18.50
CA ARG A 242 30.39 -8.29 -17.81
C ARG A 242 30.63 -9.79 -17.97
N LEU A 243 31.59 -10.32 -17.23
CA LEU A 243 31.98 -11.75 -17.26
C LEU A 243 30.93 -12.67 -16.62
N ASP A 244 30.05 -12.09 -15.81
CA ASP A 244 28.86 -12.67 -15.17
C ASP A 244 27.76 -13.10 -16.17
N LEU A 245 27.75 -12.51 -17.38
CA LEU A 245 26.82 -12.88 -18.46
C LEU A 245 27.41 -13.90 -19.45
N ALA A 246 28.66 -14.33 -19.27
CA ALA A 246 29.34 -15.21 -20.20
C ALA A 246 28.90 -16.68 -19.98
N PRO A 247 28.25 -17.35 -20.95
CA PRO A 247 27.70 -18.70 -20.79
C PRO A 247 28.75 -19.79 -20.57
N SER A 248 30.03 -19.48 -20.78
CA SER A 248 31.16 -20.38 -20.56
C SER A 248 31.77 -20.29 -19.14
N LEU A 249 31.21 -19.46 -18.26
CA LEU A 249 31.64 -19.25 -16.88
C LEU A 249 30.69 -19.84 -15.82
N ASN A 250 29.52 -20.37 -16.22
CA ASN A 250 28.57 -21.11 -15.39
C ASN A 250 28.54 -22.60 -15.74
#